data_AF-A0A812Y858-F1
#
_entry.id   AF-A0A812Y858-F1
#
_cell.length_a   1.000
_cell.length_b   1.000
_cell.length_c   1.000
_cell.angle_alpha   90.00
_cell.angle_beta   90.00
_cell.angle_gamma   90.00
#
_symmetry.space_group_name_H-M   'P 1'
#
loop_
_entity.id
_entity.type
_entity.pdbx_description
1 polymer ?
#
loop_
_entity_poly.entity_id
_entity_poly.type
_entity_poly.pdbx_seq_one_letter_code
_entity_poly.pdbx_strand_id
1 'polypeptide(L)'
;MKAEAISMLPAFVKCSSEMLILWDNTYCDRLWCCMEMSLFLKKGDLSKLHVVPVWLAPWLLCTMFLDWFCARLTLPIVFFLWSGGQGGDLATDSRWGIVAVCVQLWGLLLLAYLPALLPALVSFVAKIEQHQAMLKQLQAFDIRCAKCSVEEDRTLLEAIVAREYDGIDDAPISVDLSADEFSTSLADPASRLLPAEAEVLRDDAVRRLTSYPGVEECLEIFNAQVRNQLFSELRRDLGQPQTLNPKP
;
A
#
# COMPACT_ATOMS: atom_id res chain seq x y z
N MET A 1 -5.96 -10.26 -26.49
CA MET A 1 -4.96 -9.29 -25.99
C MET A 1 -5.10 -8.99 -24.50
N LYS A 2 -6.27 -8.59 -23.96
CA LYS A 2 -6.39 -8.34 -22.51
C LYS A 2 -6.14 -9.60 -21.67
N ALA A 3 -6.86 -10.70 -21.93
CA ALA A 3 -6.70 -11.96 -21.19
C ALA A 3 -5.26 -12.54 -21.19
N GLU A 4 -4.55 -12.37 -22.30
CA GLU A 4 -3.15 -12.80 -22.45
C GLU A 4 -2.18 -11.91 -21.66
N ALA A 5 -2.50 -10.62 -21.52
CA ALA A 5 -1.76 -9.77 -20.59
C ALA A 5 -2.02 -10.19 -19.13
N ILE A 6 -3.27 -10.53 -18.79
CA ILE A 6 -3.69 -10.99 -17.45
C ILE A 6 -2.92 -12.26 -17.06
N SER A 7 -2.76 -13.22 -17.97
CA SER A 7 -2.03 -14.47 -17.68
C SER A 7 -0.52 -14.29 -17.51
N MET A 8 0.08 -13.21 -18.00
CA MET A 8 1.51 -12.92 -17.83
C MET A 8 1.86 -12.19 -16.53
N LEU A 9 0.89 -11.57 -15.84
CA LEU A 9 1.16 -10.82 -14.60
C LEU A 9 1.70 -11.67 -13.46
N PRO A 10 1.19 -12.89 -13.20
CA PRO A 10 1.77 -13.75 -12.17
C PRO A 10 3.27 -13.95 -12.36
N ALA A 11 3.73 -14.17 -13.60
CA ALA A 11 5.16 -14.30 -13.91
C ALA A 11 5.93 -13.01 -13.63
N PHE A 12 5.37 -11.86 -14.03
CA PHE A 12 6.00 -10.56 -13.79
C PHE A 12 6.15 -10.24 -12.29
N VAL A 13 5.07 -10.42 -11.52
CA VAL A 13 5.06 -10.15 -10.07
C VAL A 13 6.02 -11.09 -9.35
N LYS A 14 6.10 -12.37 -9.74
CA LYS A 14 7.07 -13.34 -9.19
C LYS A 14 8.53 -12.89 -9.41
N CYS A 15 8.83 -12.30 -10.56
CA CYS A 15 10.15 -11.74 -10.85
C CYS A 15 10.45 -10.41 -10.13
N SER A 16 9.45 -9.71 -9.60
CA SER A 16 9.68 -8.43 -8.92
C SER A 16 10.41 -8.62 -7.59
N SER A 17 11.43 -7.80 -7.34
CA SER A 17 12.14 -7.78 -6.05
C SER A 17 11.38 -7.02 -4.97
N GLU A 18 10.63 -5.98 -5.34
CA GLU A 18 9.93 -5.08 -4.42
C GLU A 18 8.55 -4.73 -4.98
N MET A 19 7.60 -4.42 -4.11
CA MET A 19 6.25 -4.00 -4.51
C MET A 19 5.85 -2.74 -3.76
N LEU A 20 5.50 -1.70 -4.52
CA LEU A 20 4.97 -0.45 -3.99
C LEU A 20 3.45 -0.43 -4.19
N ILE A 21 2.71 -0.50 -3.08
CA ILE A 21 1.26 -0.35 -3.05
C ILE A 21 0.93 1.12 -2.83
N LEU A 22 0.34 1.77 -3.84
CA LEU A 22 -0.23 3.10 -3.71
C LEU A 22 -1.63 2.98 -3.11
N TRP A 23 -1.73 3.14 -1.79
CA TRP A 23 -2.99 2.97 -1.08
C TRP A 23 -3.91 4.18 -1.27
N ASP A 24 -5.13 3.88 -1.68
CA ASP A 24 -6.29 4.76 -1.69
C ASP A 24 -7.47 3.99 -1.09
N ASN A 25 -8.52 4.71 -0.68
CA ASN A 25 -9.75 4.13 -0.15
C ASN A 25 -10.38 3.10 -1.11
N THR A 26 -10.08 3.19 -2.40
CA THR A 26 -10.57 2.26 -3.44
C THR A 26 -9.58 1.14 -3.79
N TYR A 27 -8.42 1.04 -3.13
CA TYR A 27 -7.41 0.05 -3.49
C TYR A 27 -7.89 -1.39 -3.24
N CYS A 28 -8.36 -1.70 -2.02
CA CYS A 28 -8.88 -3.03 -1.68
C CYS A 28 -10.23 -3.34 -2.33
N ASP A 29 -10.90 -2.33 -2.88
CA ASP A 29 -12.13 -2.51 -3.65
C ASP A 29 -11.85 -3.09 -5.05
N ARG A 30 -10.60 -3.09 -5.53
CA ARG A 30 -10.26 -3.55 -6.89
C ARG A 30 -9.69 -4.96 -6.82
N LEU A 31 -10.41 -5.93 -7.41
CA LEU A 31 -10.01 -7.34 -7.40
C LEU A 31 -8.61 -7.55 -8.02
N TRP A 32 -8.31 -6.79 -9.08
CA TRP A 32 -7.00 -6.77 -9.71
C TRP A 32 -5.85 -6.47 -8.75
N CYS A 33 -5.98 -5.40 -7.98
CA CYS A 33 -4.97 -4.98 -7.00
C CYS A 33 -4.81 -6.01 -5.88
N CYS A 34 -5.90 -6.67 -5.51
CA CYS A 34 -5.88 -7.75 -4.52
C CYS A 34 -5.13 -8.98 -5.05
N MET A 35 -5.28 -9.30 -6.33
CA MET A 35 -4.55 -10.39 -7.00
C MET A 35 -3.05 -10.09 -7.09
N GLU A 36 -2.63 -8.89 -7.49
CA GLU A 36 -1.20 -8.51 -7.48
C GLU A 36 -0.60 -8.60 -6.07
N MET A 37 -1.36 -8.17 -5.06
CA MET A 37 -0.96 -8.25 -3.66
C MET A 37 -0.83 -9.72 -3.20
N SER A 38 -1.76 -10.61 -3.59
CA SER A 38 -1.71 -12.02 -3.21
C SER A 38 -0.47 -12.73 -3.77
N LEU A 39 -0.14 -12.47 -5.03
CA LEU A 39 1.05 -13.01 -5.69
C LEU A 39 2.34 -12.59 -4.99
N PHE A 40 2.44 -11.32 -4.58
CA PHE A 40 3.63 -10.84 -3.87
C PHE A 40 3.69 -11.36 -2.43
N LEU A 41 2.55 -11.44 -1.73
CA LEU A 41 2.50 -11.93 -0.35
C LEU A 41 2.89 -13.40 -0.22
N LYS A 42 2.59 -14.24 -1.20
CA LYS A 42 3.00 -15.65 -1.21
C LYS A 42 4.53 -15.81 -1.24
N LYS A 43 5.25 -14.88 -1.88
CA LYS A 43 6.72 -14.87 -1.93
C LYS A 43 7.37 -14.71 -0.54
N GLY A 44 6.62 -14.23 0.45
CA GLY A 44 7.04 -14.17 1.86
C GLY A 44 7.90 -12.97 2.24
N ASP A 45 8.32 -12.13 1.29
CA ASP A 45 9.15 -10.95 1.54
C ASP A 45 8.29 -9.71 1.88
N LEU A 46 7.59 -9.75 3.02
CA LEU A 46 6.80 -8.62 3.54
C LEU A 46 7.62 -7.36 3.78
N SER A 47 8.93 -7.50 4.04
CA SER A 47 9.85 -6.37 4.23
C SER A 47 10.08 -5.53 2.97
N LYS A 48 9.77 -6.08 1.80
CA LYS A 48 9.91 -5.43 0.48
C LYS A 48 8.57 -4.93 -0.06
N LEU A 49 7.52 -5.00 0.75
CA LEU A 49 6.20 -4.47 0.45
C LEU A 49 6.06 -3.08 1.08
N HIS A 50 6.04 -2.05 0.24
CA HIS A 50 5.88 -0.68 0.70
C HIS A 50 4.46 -0.19 0.43
N VAL A 51 3.70 0.09 1.47
CA VAL A 51 2.36 0.69 1.34
C VAL A 51 2.47 2.19 1.56
N VAL A 52 2.27 2.97 0.50
CA VAL A 52 2.36 4.43 0.53
C VAL A 52 0.99 5.03 0.23
N PRO A 53 0.43 5.84 1.12
CA PRO A 53 -0.84 6.50 0.86
C PRO A 53 -0.71 7.60 -0.19
N VAL A 54 -1.64 7.65 -1.14
CA VAL A 54 -1.62 8.60 -2.27
C VAL A 54 -1.73 10.07 -1.81
N TRP A 55 -2.38 10.33 -0.67
CA TRP A 55 -2.54 11.69 -0.13
C TRP A 55 -1.23 12.31 0.40
N LEU A 56 -0.18 11.50 0.61
CA LEU A 56 1.10 11.97 1.14
C LEU A 56 1.80 12.95 0.19
N ALA A 57 1.77 12.68 -1.11
CA ALA A 57 2.47 13.50 -2.10
C ALA A 57 1.84 14.91 -2.25
N PRO A 58 0.51 15.05 -2.45
CA PRO A 58 -0.13 16.37 -2.44
C PRO A 58 0.11 17.12 -1.14
N TRP A 59 0.06 16.44 0.01
CA TRP A 59 0.32 17.04 1.31
C TRP A 59 1.73 17.62 1.41
N LEU A 60 2.74 16.83 1.03
CA LEU A 60 4.14 17.24 1.09
C LEU A 60 4.41 18.44 0.16
N LEU A 61 3.84 18.41 -1.05
CA LEU A 61 3.94 19.54 -1.98
C LEU A 61 3.26 20.80 -1.43
N CYS A 62 2.07 20.68 -0.84
CA CYS A 62 1.37 21.81 -0.24
C CYS A 62 2.13 22.42 0.94
N THR A 63 2.71 21.60 1.82
CA THR A 63 3.49 22.07 2.97
C THR A 63 4.81 22.70 2.55
N MET A 64 5.53 22.12 1.59
CA MET A 64 6.74 22.72 1.00
C MET A 64 6.44 24.05 0.32
N PHE A 65 5.34 24.14 -0.43
CA PHE A 65 4.92 25.39 -1.07
C PHE A 65 4.58 26.47 -0.04
N LEU A 66 3.85 26.11 1.02
CA LEU A 66 3.46 27.04 2.07
C LEU A 66 4.67 27.52 2.88
N ASP A 67 5.60 26.64 3.21
CA ASP A 67 6.87 27.00 3.86
C ASP A 67 7.69 27.95 2.99
N TRP A 68 7.84 27.64 1.69
CA TRP A 68 8.51 28.52 0.74
C TRP A 68 7.85 29.90 0.67
N PHE A 69 6.51 29.95 0.65
CA PHE A 69 5.76 31.19 0.62
C PHE A 69 5.93 32.02 1.91
N CYS A 70 5.83 31.36 3.07
CA CYS A 70 6.07 31.99 4.38
C CYS A 70 7.50 32.54 4.49
N ALA A 71 8.51 31.78 4.07
CA ALA A 71 9.90 32.24 4.05
C ALA A 71 10.08 33.46 3.13
N ARG A 72 9.47 33.43 1.94
CA ARG A 72 9.52 34.55 0.98
C ARG A 72 8.81 35.81 1.44
N LEU A 73 7.76 35.67 2.25
CA LEU A 73 7.05 36.81 2.83
C LEU A 73 7.78 37.38 4.07
N THR A 74 8.40 36.53 4.86
CA THR A 74 9.09 36.92 6.11
C THR A 74 10.37 37.70 5.83
N LEU A 75 11.19 37.27 4.86
CA LEU A 75 12.47 37.92 4.52
C LEU A 75 12.36 39.43 4.20
N PRO A 76 11.46 39.89 3.31
CA PRO A 76 11.32 41.32 3.02
C PRO A 76 10.74 42.10 4.20
N ILE A 77 9.86 41.51 5.02
CA ILE A 77 9.33 42.16 6.22
C ILE A 77 10.46 42.39 7.24
N VAL A 78 11.28 41.37 7.50
CA VAL A 78 12.43 41.48 8.40
C VAL A 78 13.44 42.49 7.84
N PHE A 79 13.74 42.45 6.55
CA PHE A 79 14.65 43.40 5.90
C PHE A 79 14.14 44.84 5.97
N PHE A 80 12.84 45.06 5.73
CA PHE A 80 12.21 46.38 5.80
C PHE A 80 12.20 46.92 7.24
N LEU A 81 11.89 46.09 8.23
CA LEU A 81 11.93 46.49 9.65
C LEU A 81 13.36 46.77 10.13
N TRP A 82 14.34 46.03 9.61
CA TRP A 82 15.77 46.25 9.91
C TRP A 82 16.30 47.55 9.28
N SER A 83 16.00 47.78 8.00
CA SER A 83 16.45 48.97 7.25
C SER A 83 15.64 50.24 7.55
N GLY A 84 14.38 50.10 7.96
CA GLY A 84 13.41 51.19 8.18
C GLY A 84 13.57 51.99 9.47
N GLY A 85 14.56 51.69 10.32
CA GLY A 85 15.10 52.72 11.22
C GLY A 85 14.68 52.73 12.69
N GLN A 86 14.70 51.60 13.41
CA GLN A 86 14.66 51.63 14.89
C GLN A 86 15.67 50.70 15.61
N GLY A 87 16.33 49.77 14.91
CA GLY A 87 17.24 48.80 15.54
C GLY A 87 18.67 49.31 15.79
N GLY A 88 19.10 50.39 15.12
CA GLY A 88 20.48 50.89 15.16
C GLY A 88 20.89 51.50 16.50
N ASP A 89 19.98 52.20 17.17
CA ASP A 89 20.27 52.90 18.44
C ASP A 89 19.95 52.08 19.70
N LEU A 90 19.15 51.01 19.59
CA LEU A 90 18.76 50.20 20.75
C LEU A 90 19.78 49.08 21.09
N ALA A 91 20.61 48.70 20.12
CA ALA A 91 21.53 47.56 20.24
C ALA A 91 22.94 47.96 20.72
N THR A 92 23.25 49.25 20.82
CA THR A 92 24.64 49.73 20.86
C THR A 92 25.29 49.80 22.24
N ASP A 93 24.55 49.78 23.38
CA ASP A 93 25.20 49.94 24.70
C ASP A 93 24.75 48.99 25.84
N SER A 94 23.73 48.13 25.65
CA SER A 94 23.22 47.28 26.74
C SER A 94 22.97 45.83 26.32
N ARG A 95 23.40 44.88 27.17
CA ARG A 95 23.12 43.43 27.01
C ARG A 95 21.62 43.12 26.84
N TRP A 96 20.76 43.94 27.43
CA TRP A 96 19.31 43.81 27.32
C TRP A 96 18.76 44.18 25.94
N GLY A 97 19.44 45.08 25.21
CA GLY A 97 19.05 45.45 23.84
C GLY A 97 19.19 44.28 22.86
N ILE A 98 20.28 43.51 22.96
CA ILE A 98 20.49 42.30 22.14
C ILE A 98 19.39 41.27 22.40
N VAL A 99 19.04 41.02 23.67
CA VAL A 99 17.97 40.08 24.03
C VAL A 99 16.62 40.54 23.47
N ALA A 100 16.29 41.83 23.58
CA ALA A 100 15.04 42.38 23.05
C ALA A 100 14.94 42.23 21.53
N VAL A 101 16.03 42.50 20.78
CA VAL A 101 16.07 42.30 19.32
C VAL A 101 15.90 40.83 18.96
N CYS A 102 16.56 39.91 19.67
CA CYS A 102 16.36 38.48 19.47
C CYS A 102 14.90 38.07 19.70
N VAL A 103 14.30 38.47 20.82
CA VAL A 103 12.90 38.15 21.14
C VAL A 103 11.94 38.71 20.09
N GLN A 104 12.18 39.94 19.61
CA GLN A 104 11.36 40.56 18.57
C GLN A 104 11.47 39.83 17.23
N LEU A 105 12.69 39.43 16.82
CA LEU A 105 12.91 38.63 15.61
C LEU A 105 12.23 37.25 15.71
N TRP A 106 12.38 36.57 16.85
CA TRP A 106 11.71 35.30 17.11
C TRP A 106 10.19 35.43 17.13
N GLY A 107 9.65 36.51 17.70
CA GLY A 107 8.22 36.79 17.73
C GLY A 107 7.64 37.03 16.33
N LEU A 108 8.35 37.82 15.49
CA LEU A 108 7.95 38.06 14.10
C LEU A 108 8.01 36.79 13.26
N LEU A 109 9.06 35.99 13.43
CA LEU A 109 9.18 34.68 12.78
C LEU A 109 8.00 33.77 13.16
N LEU A 110 7.71 33.67 14.46
CA LEU A 110 6.63 32.81 14.96
C LEU A 110 5.25 33.28 14.46
N LEU A 111 5.01 34.60 14.42
CA LEU A 111 3.78 35.17 13.90
C LEU A 111 3.63 34.92 12.39
N ALA A 112 4.72 35.01 11.61
CA ALA A 112 4.70 34.74 10.18
C ALA A 112 4.51 33.25 9.84
N TYR A 113 4.92 32.34 10.72
CA TYR A 113 4.71 30.90 10.59
C TYR A 113 3.36 30.41 11.12
N LEU A 114 2.62 31.23 11.86
CA LEU A 114 1.32 30.88 12.43
C LEU A 114 0.28 30.43 11.38
N PRO A 115 0.17 31.08 10.21
CA PRO A 115 -0.70 30.59 9.13
C PRO A 115 -0.26 29.23 8.58
N ALA A 116 1.04 28.89 8.60
CA ALA A 116 1.54 27.60 8.14
C ALA A 116 1.24 26.45 9.10
N LEU A 117 1.11 26.75 10.40
CA LEU A 117 0.76 25.78 11.43
C LEU A 117 -0.65 25.20 11.22
N LEU A 118 -1.62 26.00 10.76
CA LEU A 118 -3.01 25.54 10.61
C LEU A 118 -3.14 24.41 9.57
N PRO A 119 -2.65 24.54 8.31
CA PRO A 119 -2.65 23.45 7.35
C PRO A 119 -1.83 22.25 7.81
N ALA A 120 -0.71 22.47 8.52
CA ALA A 120 0.08 21.39 9.08
C ALA A 120 -0.73 20.56 10.09
N LEU A 121 -1.47 21.21 10.99
CA LEU A 121 -2.34 20.54 11.96
C LEU A 121 -3.51 19.80 11.30
N VAL A 122 -4.25 20.48 10.40
CA VAL A 122 -5.38 19.85 9.68
C VAL A 122 -4.91 18.63 8.91
N SER A 123 -3.76 18.73 8.26
CA SER A 123 -3.21 17.63 7.50
C SER A 123 -2.69 16.50 8.38
N PHE A 124 -2.17 16.81 9.57
CA PHE A 124 -1.76 15.78 10.52
C PHE A 124 -2.97 15.00 11.05
N VAL A 125 -4.09 15.69 11.30
CA VAL A 125 -5.36 15.04 11.66
C VAL A 125 -5.86 14.18 10.50
N ALA A 126 -5.92 14.73 9.28
CA ALA A 126 -6.32 13.98 8.09
C ALA A 126 -5.41 12.75 7.85
N LYS A 127 -4.09 12.90 8.05
CA LYS A 127 -3.12 11.81 8.01
C LYS A 127 -3.50 10.69 8.97
N ILE A 128 -3.80 11.02 10.23
CA ILE A 128 -4.19 10.02 11.23
C ILE A 128 -5.49 9.33 10.82
N GLU A 129 -6.50 10.09 10.39
CA GLU A 129 -7.78 9.54 9.95
C GLU A 129 -7.62 8.58 8.77
N GLN A 130 -6.80 8.94 7.77
CA GLN A 130 -6.54 8.10 6.60
C GLN A 130 -5.75 6.83 6.96
N HIS A 131 -4.74 6.93 7.84
CA HIS A 131 -4.04 5.73 8.32
C HIS A 131 -4.97 4.80 9.11
N GLN A 132 -5.88 5.36 9.93
CA GLN A 132 -6.89 4.57 10.61
C GLN A 132 -7.87 3.91 9.64
N ALA A 133 -8.29 4.61 8.59
CA ALA A 133 -9.14 4.06 7.54
C ALA A 133 -8.46 2.89 6.81
N MET A 134 -7.20 3.05 6.42
CA MET A 134 -6.37 2.00 5.82
C MET A 134 -6.29 0.75 6.72
N LEU A 135 -5.98 0.94 8.01
CA LEU A 135 -5.90 -0.17 8.96
C LEU A 135 -7.25 -0.88 9.14
N LYS A 136 -8.35 -0.12 9.23
CA LYS A 136 -9.71 -0.69 9.30
C LYS A 136 -10.07 -1.47 8.04
N GLN A 137 -9.70 -0.96 6.87
CA GLN A 137 -9.96 -1.62 5.59
C GLN A 137 -9.19 -2.94 5.48
N LEU A 138 -7.92 -2.98 5.90
CA LEU A 138 -7.12 -4.21 5.92
C LEU A 138 -7.65 -5.22 6.95
N GLN A 139 -8.14 -4.74 8.10
CA GLN A 139 -8.72 -5.61 9.13
C GLN A 139 -10.04 -6.26 8.66
N ALA A 140 -10.88 -5.50 7.95
CA ALA A 140 -12.15 -5.98 7.39
C ALA A 140 -12.02 -6.50 5.95
N PHE A 141 -10.80 -6.71 5.46
CA PHE A 141 -10.52 -7.07 4.08
C PHE A 141 -11.17 -8.40 3.71
N ASP A 142 -11.88 -8.45 2.59
CA ASP A 142 -12.37 -9.69 2.00
C ASP A 142 -12.31 -9.57 0.47
N ILE A 143 -11.52 -10.45 -0.17
CA ILE A 143 -11.37 -10.47 -1.62
C ILE A 143 -12.70 -10.67 -2.35
N ARG A 144 -13.66 -11.38 -1.75
CA ARG A 144 -14.97 -11.67 -2.37
C ARG A 144 -15.81 -10.40 -2.55
N CYS A 145 -15.61 -9.43 -1.67
CA CYS A 145 -16.27 -8.13 -1.71
C CYS A 145 -15.62 -7.17 -2.72
N ALA A 146 -14.49 -7.53 -3.31
CA ALA A 146 -13.83 -6.70 -4.30
C ALA A 146 -14.65 -6.61 -5.59
N LYS A 147 -14.63 -5.43 -6.20
CA LYS A 147 -15.26 -5.10 -7.47
C LYS A 147 -14.31 -5.46 -8.60
N CYS A 148 -14.87 -5.99 -9.69
CA CYS A 148 -14.14 -6.14 -10.93
C CYS A 148 -14.57 -5.04 -11.91
N SER A 149 -13.65 -4.54 -12.72
CA SER A 149 -14.03 -3.62 -13.81
C SER A 149 -14.80 -4.35 -14.92
N VAL A 150 -14.51 -5.64 -15.09
CA VAL A 150 -15.17 -6.55 -16.02
C VAL A 150 -15.55 -7.79 -15.21
N GLU A 151 -16.82 -7.95 -14.87
CA GLU A 151 -17.27 -9.06 -14.01
C GLU A 151 -17.01 -10.45 -14.61
N GLU A 152 -16.87 -10.55 -15.94
CA GLU A 152 -16.45 -11.79 -16.62
C GLU A 152 -15.05 -12.26 -16.19
N ASP A 153 -14.15 -11.33 -15.84
CA ASP A 153 -12.78 -11.65 -15.43
C ASP A 153 -12.69 -12.05 -13.94
N ARG A 154 -13.79 -11.93 -13.17
CA ARG A 154 -13.79 -12.21 -11.72
C ARG A 154 -13.35 -13.64 -11.43
N THR A 155 -13.96 -14.61 -12.09
CA THR A 155 -13.69 -16.04 -11.88
C THR A 155 -12.25 -16.39 -12.24
N LEU A 156 -11.72 -15.77 -13.30
CA LEU A 156 -10.33 -15.96 -13.71
C LEU A 156 -9.35 -15.37 -12.68
N LEU A 157 -9.61 -14.17 -12.17
CA LEU A 157 -8.76 -13.54 -11.15
C LEU A 157 -8.81 -14.30 -9.82
N GLU A 158 -10.00 -14.69 -9.37
CA GLU A 158 -10.15 -15.52 -8.17
C GLU A 158 -9.46 -16.88 -8.33
N ALA A 159 -9.53 -17.49 -9.52
CA ALA A 159 -8.81 -18.73 -9.82
C ALA A 159 -7.29 -18.55 -9.79
N ILE A 160 -6.75 -17.43 -10.30
CA ILE A 160 -5.31 -17.12 -10.20
C ILE A 160 -4.89 -17.00 -8.73
N VAL A 161 -5.65 -16.29 -7.91
CA VAL A 161 -5.36 -16.17 -6.48
C VAL A 161 -5.44 -17.54 -5.81
N ALA A 162 -6.49 -18.32 -6.09
CA ALA A 162 -6.63 -19.65 -5.52
C ALA A 162 -5.50 -20.59 -5.95
N ARG A 163 -5.03 -20.50 -7.20
CA ARG A 163 -3.88 -21.26 -7.70
C ARG A 163 -2.59 -20.95 -6.96
N GLU A 164 -2.36 -19.68 -6.60
CA GLU A 164 -1.15 -19.33 -5.86
C GLU A 164 -1.16 -19.85 -4.40
N TYR A 165 -2.36 -20.10 -3.85
CA TYR A 165 -2.56 -20.52 -2.46
C TYR A 165 -2.90 -22.00 -2.29
N ASP A 166 -3.13 -22.73 -3.37
CA ASP A 166 -3.44 -24.17 -3.32
C ASP A 166 -2.24 -25.05 -2.97
N GLY A 167 -1.02 -24.52 -3.11
CA GLY A 167 0.23 -25.22 -2.79
C GLY A 167 0.57 -26.35 -3.76
N ILE A 168 -0.08 -26.43 -4.93
CA ILE A 168 0.21 -27.45 -5.95
C ILE A 168 1.64 -27.26 -6.50
N ASP A 169 2.04 -26.01 -6.72
CA ASP A 169 3.39 -25.67 -7.20
C ASP A 169 4.47 -25.81 -6.09
N ASP A 170 4.07 -25.89 -4.81
CA ASP A 170 4.96 -26.08 -3.65
C ASP A 170 5.23 -27.58 -3.34
N ALA A 171 4.60 -28.51 -4.08
CA ALA A 171 4.78 -29.94 -3.87
C ALA A 171 6.22 -30.36 -4.29
N PRO A 172 7.02 -30.98 -3.41
CA PRO A 172 8.43 -31.30 -3.66
C PRO A 172 8.66 -32.40 -4.71
N ILE A 173 7.59 -32.94 -5.31
CA ILE A 173 7.63 -34.05 -6.25
C ILE A 173 6.72 -33.72 -7.44
N SER A 174 7.23 -32.96 -8.40
CA SER A 174 6.64 -32.91 -9.74
C SER A 174 6.89 -34.27 -10.39
N VAL A 175 5.88 -35.15 -10.37
CA VAL A 175 5.93 -36.37 -11.17
C VAL A 175 5.67 -35.97 -12.63
N ASP A 176 6.70 -36.07 -13.47
CA ASP A 176 6.55 -35.95 -14.92
C ASP A 176 5.62 -37.07 -15.41
N LEU A 177 4.32 -36.76 -15.49
CA LEU A 177 3.38 -37.62 -16.19
C LEU A 177 3.63 -37.45 -17.69
N SER A 178 4.46 -38.32 -18.25
CA SER A 178 4.64 -38.43 -19.69
C SER A 178 3.29 -38.67 -20.35
N ALA A 179 2.96 -37.80 -21.30
CA ALA A 179 1.68 -37.78 -22.03
C ALA A 179 1.40 -39.05 -22.87
N ASP A 180 2.24 -40.09 -22.77
CA ASP A 180 2.15 -41.33 -23.52
C ASP A 180 1.28 -42.41 -22.85
N GLU A 181 0.87 -42.25 -21.58
CA GLU A 181 0.12 -43.32 -20.87
C GLU A 181 -1.42 -43.15 -20.84
N PHE A 182 -1.98 -42.03 -21.31
CA PHE A 182 -3.45 -41.88 -21.41
C PHE A 182 -3.91 -41.82 -22.87
N SER A 183 -4.12 -43.01 -23.45
CA SER A 183 -4.78 -43.18 -24.75
C SER A 183 -6.25 -42.75 -24.63
N THR A 184 -6.52 -41.50 -25.01
CA THR A 184 -7.88 -40.93 -25.01
C THR A 184 -8.62 -41.34 -26.27
N SER A 185 -9.23 -42.53 -26.23
CA SER A 185 -10.39 -42.87 -27.04
C SER A 185 -11.65 -42.50 -26.25
N LEU A 186 -12.00 -41.21 -26.22
CA LEU A 186 -13.38 -40.77 -26.04
C LEU A 186 -13.46 -39.30 -26.47
N ALA A 187 -14.44 -38.97 -27.31
CA ALA A 187 -14.68 -37.61 -27.78
C ALA A 187 -15.04 -36.70 -26.59
N ASP A 188 -14.07 -35.91 -26.13
CA ASP A 188 -14.19 -35.07 -24.95
C ASP A 188 -14.91 -33.73 -25.29
N PRO A 189 -16.03 -33.39 -24.63
CA PRO A 189 -16.70 -32.10 -24.77
C PRO A 189 -15.82 -30.89 -24.41
N ALA A 190 -14.69 -31.09 -23.72
CA ALA A 190 -13.72 -30.03 -23.39
C ALA A 190 -13.02 -29.40 -24.62
N SER A 191 -13.05 -30.07 -25.78
CA SER A 191 -12.42 -29.59 -27.02
C SER A 191 -13.05 -28.33 -27.64
N ARG A 192 -14.16 -27.82 -27.06
CA ARG A 192 -14.85 -26.61 -27.50
C ARG A 192 -14.63 -25.39 -26.60
N LEU A 193 -13.91 -25.54 -25.48
CA LEU A 193 -13.67 -24.49 -24.51
C LEU A 193 -12.32 -23.80 -24.79
N LEU A 194 -12.20 -22.53 -24.39
CA LEU A 194 -10.91 -21.83 -24.50
C LEU A 194 -9.88 -22.53 -23.61
N PRO A 195 -8.57 -22.53 -23.96
CA PRO A 195 -7.54 -23.26 -23.23
C PRO A 195 -7.53 -23.00 -21.72
N ALA A 196 -7.78 -21.74 -21.32
CA ALA A 196 -7.87 -21.34 -19.92
C ALA A 196 -9.10 -21.93 -19.19
N GLU A 197 -10.24 -22.07 -19.87
CA GLU A 197 -11.46 -22.66 -19.29
C GLU A 197 -11.33 -24.18 -19.13
N ALA A 198 -10.66 -24.83 -20.08
CA ALA A 198 -10.35 -26.26 -20.02
C ALA A 198 -9.33 -26.58 -18.92
N GLU A 199 -8.33 -25.71 -18.70
CA GLU A 199 -7.35 -25.84 -17.63
C GLU A 199 -8.01 -25.67 -16.25
N VAL A 200 -8.92 -24.70 -16.09
CA VAL A 200 -9.70 -24.50 -14.85
C VAL A 200 -10.59 -25.70 -14.52
N LEU A 201 -11.29 -26.28 -15.51
CA LEU A 201 -12.13 -27.48 -15.30
C LEU A 201 -11.29 -28.72 -14.95
N ARG A 202 -10.12 -28.86 -15.56
CA ARG A 202 -9.20 -29.97 -15.28
C ARG A 202 -8.60 -29.86 -13.88
N ASP A 203 -8.22 -28.65 -13.46
CA ASP A 203 -7.76 -28.39 -12.09
C ASP A 203 -8.87 -28.64 -11.07
N ASP A 204 -10.12 -28.27 -11.36
CA ASP A 204 -11.25 -28.50 -10.45
C ASP A 204 -11.54 -30.00 -10.28
N ALA A 205 -11.37 -30.80 -11.33
CA ALA A 205 -11.48 -32.25 -11.26
C ALA A 205 -10.33 -32.89 -10.45
N VAL A 206 -9.09 -32.41 -10.64
CA VAL A 206 -7.93 -32.86 -9.87
C VAL A 206 -8.10 -32.51 -8.39
N ARG A 207 -8.52 -31.28 -8.06
CA ARG A 207 -8.78 -30.81 -6.68
C ARG A 207 -9.83 -31.63 -5.93
N ARG A 208 -10.79 -32.26 -6.61
CA ARG A 208 -11.75 -33.15 -5.95
C ARG A 208 -11.18 -34.51 -5.60
N LEU A 209 -10.10 -34.92 -6.27
CA LEU A 209 -9.44 -36.23 -6.10
C LEU A 209 -8.24 -36.15 -5.16
N THR A 210 -7.44 -35.11 -5.30
CA THR A 210 -6.32 -34.78 -4.42
C THR A 210 -6.84 -33.90 -3.30
N SER A 211 -6.55 -34.15 -2.03
CA SER A 211 -7.07 -33.40 -0.88
C SER A 211 -6.63 -31.92 -0.77
N TYR A 212 -6.40 -31.25 -1.90
CA TYR A 212 -6.06 -29.83 -1.97
C TYR A 212 -7.27 -28.97 -1.57
N PRO A 213 -7.01 -27.80 -0.98
CA PRO A 213 -8.06 -26.88 -0.58
C PRO A 213 -8.89 -26.41 -1.79
N GLY A 214 -10.19 -26.26 -1.57
CA GLY A 214 -11.11 -25.68 -2.56
C GLY A 214 -10.74 -24.22 -2.87
N VAL A 215 -11.29 -23.69 -3.97
CA VAL A 215 -11.07 -22.28 -4.35
C VAL A 215 -11.45 -21.33 -3.20
N GLU A 216 -12.59 -21.56 -2.57
CA GLU A 216 -13.09 -20.77 -1.46
C GLU A 216 -12.18 -20.81 -0.24
N GLU A 217 -11.58 -21.97 0.04
CA GLU A 217 -10.65 -22.16 1.15
C GLU A 217 -9.32 -21.45 0.87
N CYS A 218 -8.82 -21.51 -0.36
CA CYS A 218 -7.63 -20.76 -0.79
C CYS A 218 -7.84 -19.25 -0.64
N LEU A 219 -9.02 -18.75 -1.01
CA LEU A 219 -9.38 -17.34 -0.83
C LEU A 219 -9.46 -16.96 0.66
N GLU A 220 -9.93 -17.85 1.54
CA GLU A 220 -9.89 -17.60 2.99
C GLU A 220 -8.47 -17.55 3.54
N ILE A 221 -7.57 -18.43 3.06
CA ILE A 221 -6.16 -18.40 3.46
C ILE A 221 -5.54 -17.05 3.08
N PHE A 222 -5.79 -16.56 1.86
CA PHE A 222 -5.35 -15.24 1.44
C PHE A 222 -5.94 -14.12 2.31
N ASN A 223 -7.26 -14.13 2.55
CA ASN A 223 -7.93 -13.17 3.43
C ASN A 223 -7.30 -13.16 4.83
N ALA A 224 -7.04 -14.34 5.40
CA ALA A 224 -6.39 -14.47 6.71
C ALA A 224 -4.95 -13.95 6.70
N GLN A 225 -4.20 -14.16 5.61
CA GLN A 225 -2.85 -13.64 5.48
C GLN A 225 -2.83 -12.11 5.46
N VAL A 226 -3.75 -11.48 4.72
CA VAL A 226 -3.88 -10.01 4.67
C VAL A 226 -4.29 -9.45 6.04
N ARG A 227 -5.35 -10.00 6.65
CA ARG A 227 -5.90 -9.53 7.93
C ARG A 227 -4.92 -9.68 9.10
N ASN A 228 -4.07 -10.70 9.06
CA ASN A 228 -3.15 -10.99 10.16
C ASN A 228 -1.72 -10.53 9.86
N GLN A 229 -1.07 -11.12 8.85
CA GLN A 229 0.34 -10.89 8.59
C GLN A 229 0.58 -9.47 8.07
N LEU A 230 -0.05 -9.10 6.94
CA LEU A 230 0.14 -7.78 6.34
C LEU A 230 -0.28 -6.66 7.30
N PHE A 231 -1.44 -6.81 7.94
CA PHE A 231 -1.91 -5.86 8.93
C PHE A 231 -0.92 -5.70 10.11
N SER A 232 -0.37 -6.79 10.62
CA SER A 232 0.57 -6.74 11.75
C SER A 232 1.90 -6.07 11.38
N GLU A 233 2.42 -6.36 10.18
CA GLU A 233 3.64 -5.73 9.67
C GLU A 233 3.43 -4.24 9.41
N LEU A 234 2.32 -3.87 8.76
CA LEU A 234 2.01 -2.47 8.51
C LEU A 234 1.83 -1.69 9.82
N ARG A 235 1.22 -2.31 10.83
CA ARG A 235 1.09 -1.74 12.17
C ARG A 235 2.45 -1.61 12.88
N ARG A 236 3.38 -2.53 12.65
CA ARG A 236 4.76 -2.47 13.16
C ARG A 236 5.52 -1.31 12.52
N ASP A 237 5.42 -1.16 11.20
CA ASP A 237 6.09 -0.11 10.42
C ASP A 237 5.54 1.30 10.71
N LEU A 238 4.23 1.42 10.97
CA LEU A 238 3.62 2.68 11.42
C LEU A 238 3.99 3.07 12.86
N GLY A 239 4.76 2.24 13.55
CA GLY A 239 5.15 2.41 14.94
C GLY A 239 4.08 1.91 15.89
N GLN A 240 4.33 0.76 16.52
CA GLN A 240 3.63 0.45 17.76
C GLN A 240 4.11 1.43 18.85
N PRO A 241 3.21 1.96 19.71
CA PRO A 241 3.66 2.53 20.96
C PRO A 241 4.42 1.41 21.67
N GLN A 242 5.75 1.52 21.73
CA GLN A 242 6.55 0.62 22.54
C GLN A 242 5.95 0.69 23.94
N THR A 243 5.25 -0.35 24.36
CA THR A 243 4.93 -0.54 25.76
C THR A 243 6.28 -0.62 26.44
N LEU A 244 6.69 0.47 27.09
CA LEU A 244 7.83 0.52 27.97
C LEU A 244 7.67 -0.65 28.93
N ASN A 245 8.39 -1.74 28.68
CA ASN A 245 8.57 -2.77 29.67
C ASN A 245 9.29 -2.09 30.84
N PRO A 246 8.69 -1.99 32.03
CA PRO A 246 9.45 -1.62 33.20
C PRO A 246 10.51 -2.71 33.37
N LYS A 247 11.78 -2.36 33.13
CA LYS A 247 12.89 -3.22 33.51
C LYS A 247 12.77 -3.50 35.01
N PRO A 248 12.95 -4.77 35.43
CA PRO A 248 12.88 -5.16 36.83
C PRO A 248 13.94 -4.45 37.69
#